data_AF-A0A7C1FX19-F1
#
_entry.id   AF-A0A7C1FX19-F1
#
_cell.length_a   1.000
_cell.length_b   1.000
_cell.length_c   1.000
_cell.angle_alpha   90.00
_cell.angle_beta   90.00
_cell.angle_gamma   90.00
#
_symmetry.space_group_name_H-M   'P 1'
#
loop_
_entity.id
_entity.type
_entity.pdbx_description
1 polymer ?
#
loop_
_entity_poly.entity_id
_entity_poly.type
_entity_poly.pdbx_seq_one_letter_code
_entity_poly.pdbx_strand_id
1 'polypeptide(L)'
;MRARAIDRAWVPLLALGLDLVLGDPPNRWHPVAWQGRFLAWAERLAPARELERFLFGAGAVIVGAGLSALVAGMVARLAQRLPPWAGLLVESAALKLGMAVRGLDQAAGQVEMALRCGDLPAARHWLGWHLVSRPTADLRAEEVAAAAIESVAENLTDGWVAPLCAWRIGGLPALWAYRLVQTADSMWGYHDPEHEWLGKPAARLDDALNWLPARLAAGLIAVAAALHGYDARRAWRVWRAEAKHTASPNAGQTMATMAGALGVTLTKRGHYTLRGGDAPTTPDTLRRARHIVMTASLLAGLLCGVWKGSLQTSPGRLGNARPASGRKNLPLKGDWGGSKMGWPHDSMQSDP
;
A
#
# COMPACT_ATOMS: atom_id res chain seq x y z
N MET A 1 -22.28 9.00 -30.30
CA MET A 1 -22.17 7.76 -29.50
C MET A 1 -21.45 8.07 -28.21
N ARG A 2 -22.11 7.97 -27.05
CA ARG A 2 -21.44 8.04 -25.74
C ARG A 2 -20.53 6.82 -25.66
N ALA A 3 -19.22 7.00 -25.83
CA ALA A 3 -18.26 5.96 -25.50
C ALA A 3 -18.57 5.52 -24.06
N ARG A 4 -19.01 4.27 -23.88
CA ARG A 4 -19.22 3.71 -22.54
C ARG A 4 -17.88 3.89 -21.84
N ALA A 5 -17.85 4.71 -20.78
CA ALA A 5 -16.69 4.78 -19.92
C ALA A 5 -16.38 3.35 -19.52
N ILE A 6 -15.23 2.82 -19.94
CA ILE A 6 -14.80 1.51 -19.46
C ILE A 6 -14.70 1.66 -17.95
N ASP A 7 -15.38 0.77 -17.23
CA ASP A 7 -15.48 0.87 -15.78
C ASP A 7 -14.06 0.77 -15.19
N ARG A 8 -13.66 1.77 -14.41
CA ARG A 8 -12.37 1.76 -13.68
C ARG A 8 -12.29 0.56 -12.73
N ALA A 9 -13.41 -0.11 -12.46
CA ALA A 9 -13.49 -1.42 -11.84
C ALA A 9 -12.49 -2.45 -12.40
N TRP A 10 -12.13 -2.34 -13.69
CA TRP A 10 -11.20 -3.28 -14.32
C TRP A 10 -9.72 -2.99 -14.05
N VAL A 11 -9.36 -1.81 -13.54
CA VAL A 11 -7.95 -1.42 -13.32
C VAL A 11 -7.21 -2.41 -12.41
N PRO A 12 -7.72 -2.79 -11.22
CA PRO A 12 -7.01 -3.74 -10.34
C PRO A 12 -6.81 -5.12 -10.97
N LEU A 13 -7.83 -5.63 -11.67
CA LEU A 13 -7.79 -6.94 -12.31
C LEU A 13 -6.83 -6.95 -13.50
N LEU A 14 -6.85 -5.89 -14.31
CA LEU A 14 -5.93 -5.75 -15.44
C LEU A 14 -4.49 -5.56 -14.96
N ALA A 15 -4.27 -4.78 -13.90
CA ALA A 15 -2.94 -4.64 -13.32
C ALA A 15 -2.40 -5.96 -12.76
N LEU A 16 -3.25 -6.73 -12.06
CA LEU A 16 -2.88 -8.07 -11.60
C LEU A 16 -2.56 -9.00 -12.77
N GLY A 17 -3.37 -8.98 -13.83
CA GLY A 17 -3.11 -9.76 -15.04
C GLY A 17 -1.79 -9.36 -15.72
N LEU A 18 -1.53 -8.05 -15.83
CA LEU A 18 -0.27 -7.53 -16.36
C LEU A 18 0.92 -7.96 -15.49
N ASP A 19 0.79 -7.95 -14.16
CA ASP A 19 1.82 -8.39 -13.24
C ASP A 19 2.15 -9.88 -13.43
N LEU A 20 1.12 -10.70 -13.51
CA LEU A 20 1.25 -12.14 -13.71
C LEU A 20 1.87 -12.49 -15.07
N VAL A 21 1.66 -11.69 -16.12
CA VAL A 21 2.22 -11.95 -17.46
C VAL A 21 3.60 -11.34 -17.65
N LEU A 22 3.81 -10.10 -17.21
CA LEU A 22 5.02 -9.34 -17.53
C LEU A 22 6.08 -9.38 -16.41
N GLY A 23 5.68 -9.56 -15.16
CA GLY A 23 6.58 -9.39 -14.01
C GLY A 23 7.14 -7.97 -13.90
N ASP A 24 8.19 -7.79 -13.10
CA ASP A 24 8.79 -6.47 -12.86
C ASP A 24 9.87 -6.10 -13.89
N PRO A 25 9.90 -4.84 -14.34
CA PRO A 25 11.01 -4.36 -15.16
C PRO A 25 12.31 -4.29 -14.33
N PRO A 26 13.49 -4.28 -14.99
CA PRO A 26 14.76 -4.09 -14.30
C PRO A 26 14.79 -2.80 -13.46
N ASN A 27 15.50 -2.80 -12.32
CA ASN A 27 15.56 -1.69 -11.36
C ASN A 27 15.87 -0.31 -11.97
N ARG A 28 16.61 -0.24 -13.08
CA ARG A 28 16.86 1.04 -13.78
C ARG A 28 15.59 1.71 -14.31
N TRP A 29 14.54 0.94 -14.59
CA TRP A 29 13.25 1.38 -15.12
C TRP A 29 12.11 1.29 -14.09
N HIS A 30 12.41 0.93 -12.85
CA HIS A 30 11.39 0.68 -11.83
C HIS A 30 11.20 1.89 -10.91
N PRO A 31 10.01 2.51 -10.83
CA PRO A 31 9.84 3.75 -10.06
C PRO A 31 10.09 3.57 -8.56
N VAL A 32 9.77 2.41 -7.98
CA VAL A 32 10.14 2.08 -6.57
C VAL A 32 11.66 2.14 -6.36
N ALA A 33 12.47 1.67 -7.32
CA ALA A 33 13.92 1.76 -7.22
C ALA A 33 14.41 3.22 -7.32
N TRP A 34 13.69 4.09 -8.04
CA TRP A 34 13.99 5.52 -8.06
C TRP A 34 13.64 6.20 -6.72
N GLN A 35 12.53 5.82 -6.09
CA GLN A 35 12.19 6.23 -4.72
C GLN A 35 13.30 5.81 -3.74
N GLY A 36 13.76 4.57 -3.84
CA GLY A 36 14.87 4.08 -3.01
C GLY A 36 16.18 4.85 -3.23
N ARG A 37 16.51 5.24 -4.48
CA ARG A 37 17.68 6.09 -4.75
C ARG A 37 17.57 7.48 -4.13
N PHE A 38 16.38 8.08 -4.18
CA PHE A 38 16.10 9.35 -3.53
C PHE A 38 16.30 9.24 -2.01
N LEU A 39 15.76 8.19 -1.40
CA LEU A 39 15.88 7.95 0.05
C LEU A 39 17.34 7.68 0.44
N ALA A 40 18.06 6.83 -0.29
CA ALA A 40 19.50 6.59 -0.04
C ALA A 40 20.34 7.86 -0.19
N TRP A 41 19.98 8.76 -1.11
CA TRP A 41 20.62 10.06 -1.22
C TRP A 41 20.29 10.97 -0.04
N ALA A 42 19.02 11.03 0.39
CA ALA A 42 18.59 11.83 1.53
C ALA A 42 19.25 11.36 2.83
N GLU A 43 19.37 10.05 3.03
CA GLU A 43 20.03 9.45 4.19
C GLU A 43 21.47 9.93 4.38
N ARG A 44 22.23 10.07 3.27
CA ARG A 44 23.61 10.59 3.29
C ARG A 44 23.71 12.05 3.70
N LEU A 45 22.61 12.79 3.61
CA LEU A 45 22.52 14.21 4.00
C LEU A 45 21.92 14.38 5.40
N ALA A 46 21.55 13.29 6.08
CA ALA A 46 20.89 13.36 7.37
C ALA A 46 21.82 14.01 8.43
N PRO A 47 21.32 14.99 9.19
CA PRO A 47 22.10 15.62 10.26
C PRO A 47 22.34 14.63 11.41
N ALA A 48 23.36 14.92 12.24
CA ALA A 48 23.77 14.04 13.32
C ALA A 48 22.89 14.12 14.58
N ARG A 49 22.25 15.28 14.84
CA ARG A 49 21.48 15.51 16.06
C ARG A 49 20.10 14.89 15.95
N GLU A 50 19.67 14.21 17.00
CA GLU A 50 18.44 13.39 17.02
C GLU A 50 17.18 14.12 16.51
N LEU A 51 16.89 15.31 17.06
CA LEU A 51 15.71 16.09 16.68
C LEU A 51 15.79 16.57 15.22
N GLU A 52 16.93 17.10 14.81
CA GLU A 52 17.16 17.56 13.43
C GLU A 52 17.03 16.39 12.45
N ARG A 53 17.51 15.22 12.85
CA ARG A 53 17.47 13.99 12.05
C ARG A 53 16.05 13.46 11.90
N PHE A 54 15.26 13.50 12.96
CA PHE A 54 13.83 13.20 12.92
C PHE A 54 13.06 14.14 12.00
N LEU A 55 13.28 15.47 12.13
CA LEU A 55 12.63 16.47 11.29
C LEU A 55 13.06 16.33 9.82
N PHE A 56 14.34 16.04 9.57
CA PHE A 56 14.87 15.78 8.25
C PHE A 56 14.23 14.55 7.61
N GLY A 57 14.14 13.43 8.34
CA GLY A 57 13.47 12.22 7.88
C GLY A 57 12.00 12.45 7.53
N ALA A 58 11.27 13.17 8.39
CA ALA A 58 9.89 13.56 8.13
C ALA A 58 9.76 14.42 6.87
N GLY A 59 10.65 15.42 6.71
CA GLY A 59 10.71 16.27 5.52
C GLY A 59 10.99 15.48 4.24
N ALA A 60 11.96 14.57 4.27
CA ALA A 60 12.31 13.71 3.14
C ALA A 60 11.15 12.82 2.71
N VAL A 61 10.43 12.20 3.66
CA VAL A 61 9.22 11.41 3.38
C VAL A 61 8.13 12.28 2.76
N ILE A 62 7.83 13.45 3.32
CA ILE A 62 6.79 14.35 2.80
C ILE A 62 7.12 14.81 1.38
N VAL A 63 8.35 15.27 1.15
CA VAL A 63 8.80 15.74 -0.17
C VAL A 63 8.79 14.59 -1.18
N GLY A 64 9.35 13.43 -0.82
CA GLY A 64 9.37 12.26 -1.69
C GLY A 64 7.96 11.78 -2.04
N ALA A 65 7.06 11.72 -1.07
CA ALA A 65 5.68 11.28 -1.25
C ALA A 65 4.93 12.28 -2.14
N GLY A 66 5.13 13.59 -1.92
CA GLY A 66 4.57 14.66 -2.73
C GLY A 66 5.06 14.62 -4.19
N LEU A 67 6.35 14.41 -4.42
CA LEU A 67 6.92 14.26 -5.77
C LEU A 67 6.38 13.00 -6.46
N SER A 68 6.31 11.88 -5.76
CA SER A 68 5.75 10.62 -6.27
C SER A 68 4.28 10.79 -6.65
N ALA A 69 3.49 11.43 -5.78
CA ALA A 69 2.09 11.74 -6.04
C ALA A 69 1.90 12.70 -7.23
N LEU A 70 2.77 13.71 -7.37
CA LEU A 70 2.73 14.67 -8.46
C LEU A 70 2.96 13.97 -9.81
N VAL A 71 4.03 13.18 -9.92
CA VAL A 71 4.36 12.44 -11.15
C VAL A 71 3.23 11.46 -11.48
N ALA A 72 2.75 10.69 -10.51
CA ALA A 72 1.63 9.78 -10.69
C ALA A 72 0.34 10.50 -11.09
N GLY A 73 0.10 11.70 -10.56
CA GLY A 73 -1.02 12.56 -10.94
C GLY A 73 -0.91 13.10 -12.36
N MET A 74 0.31 13.39 -12.85
CA MET A 74 0.54 13.72 -14.26
C MET A 74 0.24 12.52 -15.16
N VAL A 75 0.67 11.31 -14.78
CA VAL A 75 0.34 10.07 -15.51
C VAL A 75 -1.18 9.83 -15.53
N ALA A 76 -1.86 10.00 -14.39
CA ALA A 76 -3.31 9.86 -14.30
C ALA A 76 -4.05 10.87 -15.21
N ARG A 77 -3.60 12.13 -15.23
CA ARG A 77 -4.17 13.17 -16.12
C ARG A 77 -3.91 12.89 -17.59
N LEU A 78 -2.72 12.36 -17.93
CA LEU A 78 -2.41 11.93 -19.29
C LEU A 78 -3.32 10.79 -19.73
N ALA A 79 -3.51 9.78 -18.87
CA ALA A 79 -4.40 8.65 -19.14
C ALA A 79 -5.85 9.11 -19.44
N GLN A 80 -6.33 10.16 -18.77
CA GLN A 80 -7.66 10.74 -19.01
C GLN A 80 -7.80 11.44 -20.37
N ARG A 81 -6.69 11.82 -21.02
CA ARG A 81 -6.69 12.44 -22.36
C ARG A 81 -6.63 11.40 -23.49
N LEU A 82 -6.35 10.15 -23.17
CA LEU A 82 -6.28 9.06 -24.14
C LEU A 82 -7.67 8.45 -24.39
N PRO A 83 -7.84 7.67 -25.47
CA PRO A 83 -9.02 6.83 -25.65
C PRO A 83 -9.26 5.94 -24.41
N PRO A 84 -10.51 5.62 -24.05
CA PRO A 84 -10.82 4.93 -22.78
C PRO A 84 -10.04 3.64 -22.53
N TRP A 85 -9.81 2.83 -23.58
CA TRP A 85 -9.04 1.59 -23.47
C TRP A 85 -7.55 1.85 -23.19
N ALA A 86 -6.97 2.88 -23.81
CA ALA A 86 -5.57 3.25 -23.62
C ALA A 86 -5.36 3.90 -22.25
N GLY A 87 -6.30 4.74 -21.80
CA GLY A 87 -6.29 5.30 -20.44
C GLY A 87 -6.35 4.20 -19.38
N LEU A 88 -7.20 3.20 -19.57
CA LEU A 88 -7.27 2.02 -18.69
C LEU A 88 -5.93 1.27 -18.62
N LEU A 89 -5.30 1.02 -19.78
CA LEU A 89 -4.00 0.34 -19.84
C LEU A 89 -2.90 1.13 -19.13
N VAL A 90 -2.81 2.44 -19.35
CA VAL A 90 -1.81 3.30 -18.70
C VAL A 90 -2.01 3.31 -17.19
N GLU A 91 -3.25 3.44 -16.72
CA GLU A 91 -3.53 3.43 -15.28
C GLU A 91 -3.23 2.07 -14.65
N SER A 92 -3.59 0.97 -15.32
CA SER A 92 -3.32 -0.39 -14.84
C SER A 92 -1.83 -0.71 -14.83
N ALA A 93 -1.07 -0.25 -15.84
CA ALA A 93 0.38 -0.39 -15.86
C ALA A 93 1.04 0.42 -14.74
N ALA A 94 0.58 1.66 -14.51
CA ALA A 94 1.09 2.50 -13.42
C ALA A 94 0.76 1.94 -12.03
N LEU A 95 -0.41 1.30 -11.86
CA LEU A 95 -0.79 0.60 -10.64
C LEU A 95 0.06 -0.66 -10.44
N LYS A 96 0.22 -1.47 -11.50
CA LYS A 96 1.06 -2.68 -11.51
C LYS A 96 2.49 -2.40 -11.07
N LEU A 97 3.09 -1.30 -11.52
CA LEU A 97 4.47 -0.94 -11.16
C LEU A 97 4.66 -0.60 -9.67
N GLY A 98 3.58 -0.34 -8.93
CA GLY A 98 3.61 -0.14 -7.47
C GLY A 98 3.39 -1.42 -6.67
N MET A 99 3.28 -2.58 -7.33
CA MET A 99 2.86 -3.86 -6.76
C MET A 99 3.82 -4.97 -7.20
N ALA A 100 3.84 -6.10 -6.48
CA ALA A 100 4.79 -7.20 -6.75
C ALA A 100 4.22 -8.59 -6.42
N VAL A 101 3.03 -8.92 -6.93
CA VAL A 101 2.34 -10.19 -6.59
C VAL A 101 3.07 -11.38 -7.19
N ARG A 102 3.40 -11.31 -8.50
CA ARG A 102 4.18 -12.35 -9.18
C ARG A 102 5.57 -12.48 -8.59
N GLY A 103 6.24 -11.36 -8.31
CA GLY A 103 7.59 -11.36 -7.71
C GLY A 103 7.61 -12.09 -6.37
N LEU A 104 6.63 -11.82 -5.51
CA LEU A 104 6.47 -12.50 -4.22
C LEU A 104 6.24 -14.01 -4.38
N ASP A 105 5.35 -14.42 -5.30
CA ASP A 105 5.09 -15.84 -5.55
C ASP A 105 6.31 -16.56 -6.11
N GLN A 106 7.08 -15.92 -7.00
CA GLN A 106 8.30 -16.48 -7.57
C GLN A 106 9.38 -16.66 -6.49
N ALA A 107 9.60 -15.65 -5.66
CA ALA A 107 10.55 -15.70 -4.54
C ALA A 107 10.22 -16.86 -3.58
N ALA A 108 8.95 -16.96 -3.17
CA ALA A 108 8.48 -18.05 -2.33
C ALA A 108 8.60 -19.42 -3.02
N GLY A 109 8.35 -19.48 -4.32
CA GLY A 109 8.46 -20.70 -5.10
C GLY A 109 9.88 -21.22 -5.27
N GLN A 110 10.88 -20.34 -5.31
CA GLN A 110 12.30 -20.75 -5.30
C GLN A 110 12.68 -21.41 -3.97
N VAL A 111 12.25 -20.82 -2.85
CA VAL A 111 12.44 -21.42 -1.51
C VAL A 111 11.73 -22.76 -1.42
N GLU A 112 10.47 -22.82 -1.87
CA GLU A 112 9.68 -24.05 -1.88
C GLU A 112 10.37 -25.17 -2.67
N MET A 113 10.83 -24.86 -3.89
CA MET A 113 11.46 -25.85 -4.76
C MET A 113 12.78 -26.34 -4.17
N ALA A 114 13.62 -25.44 -3.65
CA ALA A 114 14.88 -25.81 -3.01
C ALA A 114 14.63 -26.75 -1.82
N LEU A 115 13.65 -26.45 -0.97
CA LEU A 115 13.29 -27.34 0.15
C LEU A 115 12.74 -28.70 -0.32
N ARG A 116 11.95 -28.74 -1.40
CA ARG A 116 11.46 -30.01 -1.98
C ARG A 116 12.58 -30.89 -2.51
N CYS A 117 13.60 -30.29 -3.09
CA CYS A 117 14.79 -30.99 -3.58
C CYS A 117 15.76 -31.39 -2.46
N GLY A 118 15.48 -31.02 -1.20
CA GLY A 118 16.39 -31.26 -0.08
C GLY A 118 17.62 -30.33 -0.05
N ASP A 119 17.65 -29.28 -0.87
CA ASP A 119 18.73 -28.30 -0.94
C ASP A 119 18.50 -27.15 0.05
N LEU A 120 18.78 -27.44 1.33
CA LEU A 120 18.65 -26.46 2.41
C LEU A 120 19.58 -25.24 2.24
N PRO A 121 20.86 -25.38 1.82
CA PRO A 121 21.70 -24.22 1.52
C PRO A 121 21.07 -23.27 0.50
N ALA A 122 20.55 -23.77 -0.62
CA ALA A 122 19.87 -22.93 -1.61
C ALA A 122 18.59 -22.31 -1.03
N ALA A 123 17.80 -23.06 -0.25
CA ALA A 123 16.59 -22.54 0.37
C ALA A 123 16.87 -21.37 1.33
N ARG A 124 17.94 -21.48 2.15
CA ARG A 124 18.39 -20.41 3.05
C ARG A 124 18.87 -19.17 2.29
N HIS A 125 19.59 -19.39 1.18
CA HIS A 125 20.04 -18.33 0.30
C HIS A 125 18.86 -17.56 -0.30
N TRP A 126 17.92 -18.26 -0.96
CA TRP A 126 16.75 -17.63 -1.57
C TRP A 126 15.87 -16.92 -0.54
N LEU A 127 15.68 -17.52 0.64
CA LEU A 127 14.93 -16.89 1.73
C LEU A 127 15.56 -15.56 2.15
N GLY A 128 16.88 -15.55 2.42
CA GLY A 128 17.59 -14.34 2.88
C GLY A 128 17.77 -13.29 1.77
N TRP A 129 17.77 -13.72 0.51
CA TRP A 129 17.92 -12.81 -0.62
C TRP A 129 16.61 -12.11 -1.01
N HIS A 130 15.47 -12.82 -0.94
CA HIS A 130 14.21 -12.31 -1.46
C HIS A 130 13.15 -11.95 -0.42
N LEU A 131 13.15 -12.57 0.76
CA LEU A 131 11.97 -12.57 1.63
C LEU A 131 12.21 -12.00 3.03
N VAL A 132 13.42 -12.12 3.57
CA VAL A 132 13.72 -11.70 4.95
C VAL A 132 15.06 -11.00 5.06
N SER A 133 15.13 -9.94 5.86
CA SER A 133 16.37 -9.23 6.17
C SER A 133 17.18 -9.84 7.33
N ARG A 134 16.73 -10.98 7.89
CA ARG A 134 17.37 -11.64 9.05
C ARG A 134 18.37 -12.72 8.61
N PRO A 135 19.41 -13.01 9.40
CA PRO A 135 20.32 -14.12 9.11
C PRO A 135 19.56 -15.45 8.94
N THR A 136 19.88 -16.18 7.87
CA THR A 136 19.22 -17.45 7.52
C THR A 136 20.12 -18.68 7.65
N ALA A 137 21.42 -18.49 7.89
CA ALA A 137 22.44 -19.53 7.86
C ALA A 137 22.13 -20.71 8.80
N ASP A 138 21.53 -20.44 9.96
CA ASP A 138 21.29 -21.45 11.02
C ASP A 138 19.82 -21.92 11.09
N LEU A 139 19.00 -21.59 10.10
CA LEU A 139 17.58 -21.97 10.07
C LEU A 139 17.41 -23.42 9.61
N ARG A 140 16.67 -24.24 10.36
CA ARG A 140 16.29 -25.59 9.93
C ARG A 140 15.25 -25.50 8.80
N ALA A 141 15.06 -26.59 8.04
CA ALA A 141 14.13 -26.62 6.90
C ALA A 141 12.71 -26.13 7.26
N GLU A 142 12.20 -26.55 8.42
CA GLU A 142 10.91 -26.11 8.97
C GLU A 142 10.86 -24.60 9.22
N GLU A 143 11.95 -24.03 9.73
CA GLU A 143 12.06 -22.60 10.04
C GLU A 143 12.22 -21.76 8.78
N VAL A 144 12.87 -22.32 7.74
CA VAL A 144 12.94 -21.70 6.42
C VAL A 144 11.56 -21.65 5.78
N ALA A 145 10.81 -22.75 5.82
CA ALA A 145 9.43 -22.79 5.34
C ALA A 145 8.52 -21.85 6.16
N ALA A 146 8.66 -21.82 7.48
CA ALA A 146 7.91 -20.90 8.35
C ALA A 146 8.18 -19.44 8.02
N ALA A 147 9.46 -19.07 7.88
CA ALA A 147 9.87 -17.71 7.52
C ALA A 147 9.33 -17.28 6.15
N ALA A 148 9.29 -18.20 5.19
CA ALA A 148 8.71 -17.93 3.87
C ALA A 148 7.19 -17.75 3.95
N ILE A 149 6.49 -18.55 4.75
CA ILE A 149 5.03 -18.38 4.99
C ILE A 149 4.74 -17.05 5.68
N GLU A 150 5.51 -16.70 6.73
CA GLU A 150 5.46 -15.40 7.42
C GLU A 150 5.56 -14.27 6.40
N SER A 151 6.65 -14.27 5.61
CA SER A 151 6.94 -13.22 4.64
C SER A 151 5.88 -13.11 3.53
N VAL A 152 5.40 -14.23 2.98
CA VAL A 152 4.36 -14.21 1.94
C VAL A 152 3.02 -13.70 2.47
N ALA A 153 2.65 -14.04 3.71
CA ALA A 153 1.42 -13.55 4.33
C ALA A 153 1.52 -12.06 4.68
N GLU A 154 2.64 -11.61 5.23
CA GLU A 154 2.90 -10.20 5.56
C GLU A 154 2.90 -9.33 4.30
N ASN A 155 3.68 -9.72 3.29
CA ASN A 155 3.84 -8.97 2.04
C ASN A 155 2.57 -8.90 1.17
N LEU A 156 1.53 -9.69 1.44
CA LEU A 156 0.23 -9.49 0.78
C LEU A 156 -0.37 -8.12 1.12
N THR A 157 -0.25 -7.69 2.39
CA THR A 157 -0.72 -6.36 2.81
C THR A 157 0.03 -5.29 2.04
N ASP A 158 1.35 -5.39 2.12
CA ASP A 158 2.29 -4.36 1.72
C ASP A 158 2.46 -4.26 0.20
N GLY A 159 2.52 -5.40 -0.48
CA GLY A 159 2.75 -5.50 -1.92
C GLY A 159 1.47 -5.40 -2.77
N TRP A 160 0.28 -5.46 -2.16
CA TRP A 160 -0.98 -5.51 -2.91
C TRP A 160 -2.14 -4.78 -2.23
N VAL A 161 -2.58 -5.22 -1.05
CA VAL A 161 -3.84 -4.75 -0.45
C VAL A 161 -3.78 -3.27 -0.06
N ALA A 162 -2.70 -2.82 0.57
CA ALA A 162 -2.52 -1.43 0.97
C ALA A 162 -2.33 -0.47 -0.23
N PRO A 163 -1.49 -0.78 -1.23
CA PRO A 163 -1.47 -0.04 -2.50
C PRO A 163 -2.85 0.07 -3.17
N LEU A 164 -3.65 -1.00 -3.18
CA LEU A 164 -5.01 -0.99 -3.71
C LEU A 164 -5.94 -0.07 -2.91
N CYS A 165 -5.88 -0.12 -1.58
CA CYS A 165 -6.63 0.78 -0.71
C CYS A 165 -6.27 2.25 -0.96
N ALA A 166 -4.98 2.56 -1.05
CA ALA A 166 -4.49 3.91 -1.35
C ALA A 166 -4.97 4.38 -2.73
N TRP A 167 -4.85 3.53 -3.76
CA TRP A 167 -5.39 3.83 -5.10
C TRP A 167 -6.90 4.05 -5.06
N ARG A 168 -7.63 3.29 -4.26
CA ARG A 168 -9.09 3.44 -4.18
C ARG A 168 -9.51 4.78 -3.58
N ILE A 169 -8.75 5.29 -2.62
CA ILE A 169 -8.99 6.56 -1.93
C ILE A 169 -8.61 7.75 -2.81
N GLY A 170 -7.41 7.74 -3.42
CA GLY A 170 -6.86 8.92 -4.09
C GLY A 170 -6.30 8.68 -5.49
N GLY A 171 -6.56 7.52 -6.10
CA GLY A 171 -6.04 7.13 -7.41
C GLY A 171 -4.53 6.88 -7.39
N LEU A 172 -3.90 6.94 -8.58
CA LEU A 172 -2.45 6.78 -8.71
C LEU A 172 -1.63 7.72 -7.78
N PRO A 173 -1.99 8.99 -7.56
CA PRO A 173 -1.26 9.86 -6.63
C PRO A 173 -1.12 9.27 -5.21
N ALA A 174 -2.22 8.78 -4.64
CA ALA A 174 -2.22 8.23 -3.28
C ALA A 174 -1.46 6.90 -3.21
N LEU A 175 -1.60 6.03 -4.22
CA LEU A 175 -0.83 4.78 -4.31
C LEU A 175 0.68 5.05 -4.31
N TRP A 176 1.15 6.00 -5.13
CA TRP A 176 2.58 6.26 -5.28
C TRP A 176 3.17 7.06 -4.10
N ALA A 177 2.34 7.87 -3.42
CA ALA A 177 2.70 8.46 -2.13
C ALA A 177 2.89 7.37 -1.06
N TYR A 178 1.89 6.48 -0.91
CA TYR A 178 1.98 5.33 0.00
C TYR A 178 3.22 4.49 -0.28
N ARG A 179 3.49 4.20 -1.56
CA ARG A 179 4.61 3.34 -1.93
C ARG A 179 5.96 3.96 -1.55
N LEU A 180 6.08 5.29 -1.57
CA LEU A 180 7.28 5.94 -1.05
C LEU A 180 7.39 5.84 0.49
N VAL A 181 6.30 6.04 1.22
CA VAL A 181 6.30 5.89 2.70
C VAL A 181 6.78 4.51 3.09
N GLN A 182 6.22 3.48 2.45
CA GLN A 182 6.59 2.09 2.68
C GLN A 182 8.03 1.78 2.26
N THR A 183 8.50 2.34 1.14
CA THR A 183 9.90 2.19 0.74
C THR A 183 10.83 2.85 1.75
N ALA A 184 10.43 3.99 2.32
CA ALA A 184 11.16 4.66 3.39
C ALA A 184 11.18 3.83 4.67
N ASP A 185 10.09 3.17 5.05
CA ASP A 185 10.08 2.25 6.18
C ASP A 185 10.97 1.02 5.93
N SER A 186 10.92 0.42 4.75
CA SER A 186 11.78 -0.73 4.41
C SER A 186 13.29 -0.40 4.42
N MET A 187 13.65 0.86 4.16
CA MET A 187 15.03 1.33 4.13
C MET A 187 15.50 1.90 5.46
N TRP A 188 14.65 2.63 6.17
CA TRP A 188 15.01 3.38 7.38
C TRP A 188 14.35 2.87 8.66
N GLY A 189 13.42 1.93 8.61
CA GLY A 189 12.65 1.42 9.76
C GLY A 189 13.44 0.51 10.71
N TYR A 190 14.78 0.53 10.66
CA TYR A 190 15.63 -0.31 11.49
C TYR A 190 15.87 0.32 12.87
N HIS A 191 15.91 -0.52 13.91
CA HIS A 191 16.24 -0.13 15.28
C HIS A 191 17.75 -0.19 15.51
N ASP A 192 18.47 0.74 14.90
CA ASP A 192 19.91 0.92 15.09
C ASP A 192 20.26 2.42 15.22
N PRO A 193 21.46 2.77 15.72
CA PRO A 193 21.85 4.16 15.94
C PRO A 193 21.75 5.04 14.69
N GLU A 194 21.95 4.45 13.51
CA GLU A 194 21.88 5.12 12.22
C GLU A 194 20.45 5.24 11.69
N HIS A 195 19.42 4.63 12.27
CA HIS A 195 18.07 4.69 11.70
C HIS A 195 17.00 5.13 12.68
N GLU A 196 17.23 4.97 13.99
CA GLU A 196 16.24 5.17 15.05
C GLU A 196 15.50 6.52 15.01
N TRP A 197 16.20 7.61 14.65
CA TRP A 197 15.59 8.94 14.54
C TRP A 197 15.19 9.31 13.11
N LEU A 198 15.99 8.92 12.12
CA LEU A 198 15.74 9.22 10.71
C LEU A 198 14.48 8.52 10.19
N GLY A 199 14.33 7.22 10.50
CA GLY A 199 13.26 6.38 9.97
C GLY A 199 11.98 6.38 10.80
N LYS A 200 12.01 6.81 12.06
CA LYS A 200 10.85 6.83 12.96
C LYS A 200 9.60 7.53 12.39
N PRO A 201 9.70 8.67 11.66
CA PRO A 201 8.55 9.25 10.97
C PRO A 201 7.95 8.31 9.91
N ALA A 202 8.80 7.66 9.10
CA ALA A 202 8.38 6.74 8.06
C ALA A 202 7.68 5.51 8.67
N ALA A 203 8.32 4.88 9.66
CA ALA A 203 7.78 3.69 10.34
C ALA A 203 6.42 3.94 10.98
N ARG A 204 6.26 5.08 11.69
CA ARG A 204 4.97 5.42 12.31
C ARG A 204 3.89 5.74 11.28
N LEU A 205 4.26 6.41 10.18
CA LEU A 205 3.30 6.72 9.12
C LEU A 205 2.89 5.46 8.37
N ASP A 206 3.83 4.56 8.08
CA ASP A 206 3.57 3.27 7.47
C ASP A 206 2.63 2.43 8.35
N ASP A 207 2.92 2.31 9.65
CA ASP A 207 2.07 1.60 10.60
C ASP A 207 0.62 2.15 10.62
N ALA A 208 0.47 3.48 10.55
CA ALA A 208 -0.84 4.12 10.50
C ALA A 208 -1.58 3.85 9.17
N LEU A 209 -0.87 3.95 8.04
CA LEU A 209 -1.45 3.72 6.71
C LEU A 209 -1.83 2.25 6.49
N ASN A 210 -1.08 1.32 7.07
CA ASN A 210 -1.31 -0.13 6.97
C ASN A 210 -2.28 -0.69 8.01
N TRP A 211 -2.74 0.11 8.98
CA TRP A 211 -3.64 -0.37 10.04
C TRP A 211 -4.93 -1.03 9.52
N LEU A 212 -5.64 -0.35 8.61
CA LEU A 212 -6.85 -0.90 8.00
C LEU A 212 -6.51 -1.95 6.92
N PRO A 213 -5.58 -1.70 5.97
CA PRO A 213 -5.18 -2.68 4.97
C PRO A 213 -4.76 -4.04 5.54
N ALA A 214 -3.98 -4.09 6.63
CA ALA A 214 -3.53 -5.35 7.24
C ALA A 214 -4.70 -6.21 7.74
N ARG A 215 -5.74 -5.58 8.29
CA ARG A 215 -6.96 -6.27 8.75
C ARG A 215 -7.82 -6.73 7.60
N LEU A 216 -7.90 -5.94 6.53
CA LEU A 216 -8.58 -6.35 5.30
C LEU A 216 -7.85 -7.54 4.65
N ALA A 217 -6.52 -7.49 4.57
CA ALA A 217 -5.69 -8.58 4.06
C ALA A 217 -5.87 -9.87 4.88
N ALA A 218 -5.90 -9.77 6.22
CA ALA A 218 -6.21 -10.90 7.09
C ALA A 218 -7.60 -11.50 6.79
N GLY A 219 -8.63 -10.68 6.66
CA GLY A 219 -9.97 -11.14 6.25
C GLY A 219 -9.96 -11.84 4.89
N LEU A 220 -9.23 -11.30 3.91
CA LEU A 220 -9.07 -11.90 2.57
C LEU A 220 -8.36 -13.26 2.63
N ILE A 221 -7.33 -13.41 3.47
CA ILE A 221 -6.66 -14.69 3.72
C ILE A 221 -7.64 -15.70 4.31
N ALA A 222 -8.48 -15.31 5.27
CA ALA A 222 -9.46 -16.22 5.87
C ALA A 222 -10.52 -16.70 4.86
N VAL A 223 -11.00 -15.80 3.99
CA VAL A 223 -11.94 -16.15 2.91
C VAL A 223 -11.26 -17.05 1.87
N ALA A 224 -10.06 -16.69 1.43
CA ALA A 224 -9.28 -17.51 0.51
C ALA A 224 -9.03 -18.90 1.09
N ALA A 225 -8.68 -19.01 2.36
CA ALA A 225 -8.51 -20.29 3.06
C ALA A 225 -9.79 -21.13 3.00
N ALA A 226 -10.97 -20.55 3.23
CA ALA A 226 -12.24 -21.24 3.11
C ALA A 226 -12.49 -21.79 1.70
N LEU A 227 -12.17 -21.01 0.65
CA LEU A 227 -12.33 -21.42 -0.75
C LEU A 227 -11.43 -22.60 -1.13
N HIS A 228 -10.29 -22.74 -0.47
CA HIS A 228 -9.39 -23.89 -0.61
C HIS A 228 -9.74 -25.06 0.33
N GLY A 229 -10.84 -24.98 1.09
CA GLY A 229 -11.28 -26.02 2.01
C GLY A 229 -10.51 -26.07 3.34
N TYR A 230 -9.73 -25.04 3.69
CA TYR A 230 -9.05 -24.94 4.98
C TYR A 230 -9.96 -24.38 6.08
N ASP A 231 -9.54 -24.54 7.34
CA ASP A 231 -10.32 -24.14 8.52
C ASP A 231 -10.28 -22.60 8.73
N ALA A 232 -11.20 -21.91 8.08
CA ALA A 232 -11.37 -20.46 8.22
C ALA A 232 -11.81 -20.05 9.64
N ARG A 233 -12.47 -20.94 10.41
CA ARG A 233 -12.84 -20.65 11.80
C ARG A 233 -11.61 -20.64 12.70
N ARG A 234 -10.68 -21.57 12.49
CA ARG A 234 -9.36 -21.55 13.15
C ARG A 234 -8.55 -20.34 12.71
N ALA A 235 -8.53 -20.00 11.42
CA ALA A 235 -7.89 -18.78 10.93
C ALA A 235 -8.36 -17.53 11.67
N TRP A 236 -9.69 -17.35 11.80
CA TRP A 236 -10.28 -16.24 12.55
C TRP A 236 -9.95 -16.27 14.05
N ARG A 237 -10.03 -17.44 14.69
CA ARG A 237 -9.73 -17.60 16.12
C ARG A 237 -8.27 -17.24 16.43
N VAL A 238 -7.34 -17.76 15.63
CA VAL A 238 -5.90 -17.52 15.76
C VAL A 238 -5.58 -16.07 15.45
N TRP A 239 -6.18 -15.48 14.41
CA TRP A 239 -6.05 -14.05 14.14
C TRP A 239 -6.39 -13.19 15.38
N ARG A 240 -7.55 -13.43 16.00
CA ARG A 240 -7.96 -12.67 17.19
C ARG A 240 -7.08 -12.89 18.42
N ALA A 241 -6.55 -14.10 18.60
CA ALA A 241 -5.74 -14.46 19.74
C ALA A 241 -4.28 -14.03 19.59
N GLU A 242 -3.70 -14.19 18.39
CA GLU A 242 -2.25 -14.18 18.20
C GLU A 242 -1.71 -12.92 17.52
N ALA A 243 -2.52 -12.14 16.79
CA ALA A 243 -2.02 -11.05 15.93
C ALA A 243 -1.38 -9.86 16.67
N LYS A 244 -1.50 -9.79 17.99
CA LYS A 244 -0.87 -8.75 18.81
C LYS A 244 0.50 -9.13 19.36
N HIS A 245 0.98 -10.36 19.12
CA HIS A 245 2.28 -10.82 19.63
C HIS A 245 3.48 -10.34 18.80
N THR A 246 3.25 -9.72 17.63
CA THR A 246 4.32 -9.13 16.82
C THR A 246 4.62 -7.70 17.27
N ALA A 247 5.86 -7.24 17.04
CA ALA A 247 6.26 -5.88 17.37
C ALA A 247 5.47 -4.82 16.56
N SER A 248 5.28 -5.06 15.25
CA SER A 248 4.40 -4.23 14.43
C SER A 248 2.93 -4.57 14.74
N PRO A 249 2.04 -3.56 14.85
CA PRO A 249 0.60 -3.75 15.01
C PRO A 249 -0.07 -4.37 13.76
N ASN A 250 0.63 -4.39 12.62
CA ASN A 250 0.10 -4.79 11.32
C ASN A 250 0.59 -6.15 10.86
N ALA A 251 1.88 -6.45 11.02
CA ALA A 251 2.50 -7.69 10.58
C ALA A 251 1.76 -8.95 11.08
N GLY A 252 1.42 -8.97 12.37
CA GLY A 252 0.75 -10.11 13.00
C GLY A 252 -0.65 -10.41 12.45
N GLN A 253 -1.32 -9.45 11.80
CA GLN A 253 -2.70 -9.64 11.32
C GLN A 253 -2.77 -10.75 10.26
N THR A 254 -1.96 -10.66 9.22
CA THR A 254 -1.96 -11.65 8.12
C THR A 254 -1.20 -12.91 8.50
N MET A 255 -0.08 -12.81 9.22
CA MET A 255 0.71 -13.97 9.65
C MET A 255 -0.08 -14.89 10.59
N ALA A 256 -0.76 -14.33 11.61
CA ALA A 256 -1.57 -15.14 12.53
C ALA A 256 -2.75 -15.80 11.80
N THR A 257 -3.39 -15.07 10.88
CA THR A 257 -4.47 -15.63 10.08
C THR A 257 -3.99 -16.79 9.21
N MET A 258 -2.82 -16.65 8.57
CA MET A 258 -2.21 -17.71 7.75
C MET A 258 -1.82 -18.92 8.60
N ALA A 259 -1.21 -18.71 9.77
CA ALA A 259 -0.88 -19.76 10.73
C ALA A 259 -2.14 -20.56 11.10
N GLY A 260 -3.23 -19.88 11.43
CA GLY A 260 -4.51 -20.51 11.75
C GLY A 260 -5.19 -21.17 10.54
N ALA A 261 -5.08 -20.62 9.34
CA ALA A 261 -5.61 -21.27 8.13
C ALA A 261 -4.91 -22.62 7.88
N LEU A 262 -3.58 -22.61 7.92
CA LEU A 262 -2.75 -23.79 7.63
C LEU A 262 -2.64 -24.75 8.82
N GLY A 263 -2.93 -24.29 10.04
CA GLY A 263 -2.86 -25.11 11.24
C GLY A 263 -1.45 -25.32 11.77
N VAL A 264 -0.55 -24.39 11.47
CA VAL A 264 0.86 -24.47 11.80
C VAL A 264 1.22 -23.42 12.83
N THR A 265 2.31 -23.66 13.56
CA THR A 265 2.90 -22.65 14.45
C THR A 265 4.06 -21.95 13.74
N LEU A 266 3.98 -20.62 13.65
CA LEU A 266 5.02 -19.78 13.04
C LEU A 266 5.82 -19.07 14.13
N THR A 267 7.14 -19.24 14.12
CA THR A 267 8.03 -18.77 15.20
C THR A 267 9.21 -18.02 14.63
N LYS A 268 9.36 -16.77 15.07
CA LYS A 268 10.58 -15.98 14.93
C LYS A 268 11.34 -16.03 16.25
N ARG A 269 12.47 -16.76 16.28
CA ARG A 269 13.32 -16.97 17.48
C ARG A 269 13.56 -15.65 18.23
N GLY A 270 13.28 -15.63 19.53
CA GLY A 270 13.51 -14.45 20.39
C GLY A 270 12.56 -13.27 20.17
N HIS A 271 11.57 -13.38 19.28
CA HIS A 271 10.63 -12.29 19.00
C HIS A 271 9.18 -12.67 19.26
N TYR A 272 8.67 -13.72 18.60
CA TYR A 272 7.26 -14.11 18.73
C TYR A 272 7.03 -15.59 18.37
N THR A 273 5.87 -16.10 18.75
CA THR A 273 5.34 -17.40 18.32
C THR A 273 3.84 -17.23 18.08
N LEU A 274 3.37 -17.55 16.86
CA LEU A 274 1.98 -17.47 16.45
C LEU A 274 1.40 -18.89 16.40
N ARG A 275 0.59 -19.25 17.40
CA ARG A 275 0.11 -20.62 17.59
C ARG A 275 -1.12 -20.93 16.74
N GLY A 276 -0.91 -21.41 15.51
CA GLY A 276 -1.99 -21.80 14.60
C GLY A 276 -2.42 -23.27 14.69
N GLY A 277 -1.58 -24.14 15.25
CA GLY A 277 -1.83 -25.58 15.42
C GLY A 277 -0.53 -26.40 15.38
N ASP A 278 -0.67 -27.72 15.38
CA ASP A 278 0.44 -28.68 15.49
C ASP A 278 0.85 -29.32 14.15
N ALA A 279 0.28 -28.85 13.03
CA ALA A 279 0.68 -29.37 11.72
C ALA A 279 2.13 -28.95 11.41
N PRO A 280 2.91 -29.82 10.76
CA PRO A 280 4.31 -29.53 10.45
C PRO A 280 4.43 -28.44 9.38
N THR A 281 5.45 -27.61 9.52
CA THR A 281 5.79 -26.60 8.51
C THR A 281 6.70 -27.21 7.45
N THR A 282 6.14 -27.45 6.27
CA THR A 282 6.78 -28.19 5.17
C THR A 282 6.73 -27.38 3.87
N PRO A 283 7.43 -27.82 2.81
CA PRO A 283 7.30 -27.20 1.50
C PRO A 283 5.86 -27.26 0.94
N ASP A 284 5.09 -28.30 1.29
CA ASP A 284 3.67 -28.36 0.96
C ASP A 284 2.86 -27.29 1.68
N THR A 285 3.15 -27.05 2.96
CA THR A 285 2.54 -25.96 3.72
C THR A 285 2.83 -24.60 3.08
N LEU A 286 4.08 -24.37 2.64
CA LEU A 286 4.46 -23.14 1.91
C LEU A 286 3.72 -23.01 0.57
N ARG A 287 3.59 -24.10 -0.20
CA ARG A 287 2.81 -24.11 -1.45
C ARG A 287 1.35 -23.68 -1.21
N ARG A 288 0.74 -24.21 -0.14
CA ARG A 288 -0.63 -23.87 0.24
C ARG A 288 -0.76 -22.39 0.62
N ALA A 289 0.20 -21.86 1.37
CA ALA A 289 0.24 -20.43 1.72
C ALA A 289 0.28 -19.54 0.48
N ARG A 290 1.11 -19.88 -0.51
CA ARG A 290 1.19 -19.19 -1.80
C ARG A 290 -0.15 -19.20 -2.54
N HIS A 291 -0.81 -20.35 -2.63
CA HIS A 291 -2.14 -20.45 -3.27
C HIS A 291 -3.21 -19.59 -2.57
N ILE A 292 -3.19 -19.56 -1.23
CA ILE A 292 -4.09 -18.70 -0.45
C ILE A 292 -3.81 -17.23 -0.75
N VAL A 293 -2.55 -16.79 -0.76
CA VAL A 293 -2.17 -15.41 -1.09
C VAL A 293 -2.57 -15.03 -2.51
N MET A 294 -2.35 -15.90 -3.50
CA MET A 294 -2.79 -15.66 -4.88
C MET A 294 -4.30 -15.48 -4.99
N THR A 295 -5.06 -16.30 -4.27
CA THR A 295 -6.53 -16.20 -4.23
C THR A 295 -6.98 -14.94 -3.50
N ALA A 296 -6.34 -14.59 -2.39
CA ALA A 296 -6.60 -13.35 -1.66
C ALA A 296 -6.30 -12.11 -2.52
N SER A 297 -5.24 -12.13 -3.33
CA SER A 297 -4.92 -11.06 -4.28
C SER A 297 -6.01 -10.89 -5.34
N LEU A 298 -6.52 -11.99 -5.90
CA LEU A 298 -7.66 -11.97 -6.83
C LEU A 298 -8.92 -11.41 -6.17
N LEU A 299 -9.25 -11.88 -4.96
CA LEU A 299 -10.39 -11.38 -4.17
C LEU A 299 -10.26 -9.88 -3.88
N ALA A 300 -9.07 -9.39 -3.53
CA ALA A 300 -8.82 -7.97 -3.31
C ALA A 300 -9.06 -7.15 -4.58
N GLY A 301 -8.57 -7.63 -5.73
CA GLY A 301 -8.79 -6.99 -7.03
C GLY A 301 -10.27 -6.93 -7.40
N LEU A 302 -11.01 -8.03 -7.20
CA LEU A 302 -12.46 -8.11 -7.42
C LEU A 302 -13.23 -7.17 -6.48
N LEU A 303 -12.91 -7.18 -5.18
CA LEU A 303 -13.58 -6.34 -4.19
C LEU A 303 -13.35 -4.85 -4.45
N CYS A 304 -12.13 -4.48 -4.85
CA CYS A 304 -11.82 -3.12 -5.26
C CYS A 304 -12.57 -2.72 -6.55
N GLY A 305 -12.72 -3.65 -7.49
CA GLY A 305 -13.45 -3.43 -8.75
C GLY A 305 -14.97 -3.30 -8.59
N VAL A 306 -15.59 -4.12 -7.74
CA VAL A 306 -17.05 -4.13 -7.55
C VAL A 306 -17.54 -2.94 -6.73
N TRP A 307 -16.71 -2.37 -5.87
CA TRP A 307 -17.10 -1.24 -5.02
C TRP A 307 -17.24 0.06 -5.85
N LYS A 308 -18.46 0.38 -6.28
CA LYS A 308 -18.85 1.63 -6.97
C LYS A 308 -18.95 2.88 -6.07
N GLY A 309 -18.11 2.98 -5.04
CA GLY A 309 -18.10 4.07 -4.07
C GLY A 309 -17.65 5.37 -4.73
N SER A 310 -18.56 6.33 -4.82
CA SER A 310 -18.47 7.61 -5.53
C SER A 310 -17.49 8.63 -4.93
N LEU A 311 -16.25 8.22 -4.62
CA LEU A 311 -15.25 9.10 -4.00
C LEU A 311 -14.21 9.68 -4.97
N GLN A 312 -14.18 9.25 -6.23
CA GLN A 312 -13.34 9.92 -7.23
C GLN A 312 -14.16 11.01 -7.92
N THR A 313 -14.27 12.17 -7.26
CA THR A 313 -14.79 13.38 -7.89
C THR A 313 -13.91 13.71 -9.09
N SER A 314 -14.48 13.73 -10.28
CA SER A 314 -13.83 14.32 -11.46
C SER A 314 -13.69 15.82 -11.21
N PRO A 315 -12.48 16.37 -11.04
CA PRO A 315 -12.31 17.82 -10.99
C PRO A 315 -12.32 18.31 -12.45
N GLY A 316 -13.50 18.58 -13.00
CA GLY A 316 -13.58 18.92 -14.41
C GLY A 316 -14.96 19.21 -15.00
N ARG A 317 -15.94 19.62 -14.20
CA ARG A 317 -17.18 20.23 -14.72
C ARG A 317 -17.65 21.38 -13.83
N LEU A 318 -16.86 22.45 -13.76
CA LEU A 318 -17.45 23.77 -13.58
C LEU A 318 -17.78 24.29 -14.97
N GLY A 319 -19.07 24.51 -15.19
CA GLY A 319 -19.67 24.73 -16.49
C GLY A 319 -19.13 25.96 -17.20
N ASN A 320 -19.03 25.83 -18.53
CA ASN A 320 -19.08 26.93 -19.47
C ASN A 320 -20.38 27.73 -19.25
N ALA A 321 -20.32 28.78 -18.43
CA ALA A 321 -21.27 29.88 -18.55
C ALA A 321 -20.88 30.68 -19.80
N ARG A 322 -21.61 30.47 -20.90
CA ARG A 322 -21.52 31.35 -22.08
C ARG A 322 -22.01 32.75 -21.70
N PRO A 323 -21.43 33.83 -22.23
CA PRO A 323 -21.93 35.18 -22.01
C PRO A 323 -23.22 35.36 -22.83
N ALA A 324 -24.33 35.70 -22.18
CA ALA A 324 -25.54 36.11 -22.87
C ALA A 324 -25.40 37.58 -23.29
N SER A 325 -25.12 37.82 -24.56
CA SER A 325 -25.34 39.09 -25.23
C SER A 325 -26.80 39.21 -25.65
N GLY A 326 -27.53 40.23 -25.17
CA GLY A 326 -28.89 40.51 -25.61
C GLY A 326 -29.43 41.83 -25.06
N ARG A 327 -29.50 42.84 -25.93
CA ARG A 327 -29.95 44.21 -25.68
C ARG A 327 -31.45 44.33 -25.34
N LYS A 328 -31.77 45.51 -24.76
CA LYS A 328 -33.03 46.32 -24.82
C LYS A 328 -34.16 45.98 -23.83
N ASN A 329 -34.35 46.81 -22.79
CA ASN A 329 -35.23 48.00 -22.79
C ASN A 329 -35.51 48.47 -21.34
N LEU A 330 -35.31 49.78 -21.09
CA LEU A 330 -35.85 50.49 -19.93
C LEU A 330 -37.39 50.59 -20.03
N PRO A 331 -38.08 50.78 -18.90
CA PRO A 331 -38.68 52.09 -18.69
C PRO A 331 -38.47 52.68 -17.29
N LEU A 332 -38.71 53.99 -17.25
CA LEU A 332 -38.50 54.97 -16.19
C LEU A 332 -39.53 54.92 -15.05
N LYS A 333 -39.08 55.45 -13.89
CA LYS A 333 -39.77 56.29 -12.87
C LYS A 333 -39.93 55.71 -11.46
N GLY A 334 -39.46 56.50 -10.49
CA GLY A 334 -39.74 56.39 -9.06
C GLY A 334 -38.76 57.24 -8.26
N ASP A 335 -39.11 58.52 -8.06
CA ASP A 335 -38.36 59.59 -7.38
C ASP A 335 -38.36 59.46 -5.83
N TRP A 336 -37.79 60.46 -5.14
CA TRP A 336 -37.62 60.70 -3.68
C TRP A 336 -36.23 60.29 -3.15
N GLY A 337 -35.23 61.18 -3.02
CA GLY A 337 -35.15 62.35 -2.10
C GLY A 337 -34.73 61.87 -0.70
N GLY A 338 -33.68 62.28 0.00
CA GLY A 338 -32.64 63.30 -0.11
C GLY A 338 -31.93 63.40 1.27
N SER A 339 -30.72 63.96 1.31
CA SER A 339 -30.00 64.49 2.50
C SER A 339 -29.55 63.48 3.58
N LYS A 340 -28.53 63.69 4.43
CA LYS A 340 -27.29 64.49 4.55
C LYS A 340 -26.68 64.01 5.90
N MET A 341 -25.35 64.05 6.02
CA MET A 341 -24.57 64.08 7.30
C MET A 341 -24.67 62.82 8.19
N GLY A 342 -23.65 62.41 8.95
CA GLY A 342 -22.33 62.93 9.25
C GLY A 342 -21.65 61.95 10.22
N TRP A 343 -20.33 61.83 10.14
CA TRP A 343 -19.48 61.20 11.16
C TRP A 343 -19.32 62.17 12.35
N PRO A 344 -19.06 61.71 13.60
CA PRO A 344 -17.68 61.41 14.02
C PRO A 344 -17.50 60.33 15.12
N HIS A 345 -16.23 59.87 15.27
CA HIS A 345 -15.40 59.63 16.49
C HIS A 345 -16.10 59.44 17.87
N ASP A 346 -15.62 58.71 18.88
CA ASP A 346 -14.31 58.12 19.22
C ASP A 346 -14.46 57.28 20.53
N SER A 347 -13.61 56.26 20.64
CA SER A 347 -12.78 55.88 21.81
C SER A 347 -13.34 55.45 23.20
N MET A 348 -12.77 54.31 23.67
CA MET A 348 -12.30 53.98 25.05
C MET A 348 -13.38 53.91 26.17
N GLN A 349 -13.35 53.07 27.22
CA GLN A 349 -12.25 52.43 27.96
C GLN A 349 -12.86 51.40 28.97
N SER A 350 -12.06 50.39 29.32
CA SER A 350 -11.89 49.70 30.62
C SER A 350 -13.08 49.15 31.45
N ASP A 351 -12.96 47.84 31.70
CA ASP A 351 -13.30 46.97 32.84
C ASP A 351 -13.75 47.59 34.19
N PRO A 352 -14.44 46.76 34.99
CA PRO A 352 -14.16 46.56 36.41
C PRO A 352 -13.43 45.24 36.72
#